data_AF-A0A0F9J2S5-F1
#
_entry.id   AF-A0A0F9J2S5-F1
#
_cell.length_a   1.000
_cell.length_b   1.000
_cell.length_c   1.000
_cell.angle_alpha   90.00
_cell.angle_beta   90.00
_cell.angle_gamma   90.00
#
_symmetry.space_group_name_H-M   'P 1'
#
loop_
_entity.id
_entity.type
_entity.pdbx_description
1 polymer ?
#
loop_
_entity_poly.entity_id
_entity_poly.type
_entity_poly.pdbx_seq_one_letter_code
_entity_poly.pdbx_strand_id
1 'polypeptide(L)'
;ARMEFRHQENQKWQRLRNLSQERHSLLLTATQAKATAYTKDLLDLSDYSEDKRKYAHCTAMYGLNQSPEEKRIGIMRINPLLVRDADYQTDRPVHVLQRLQIGRPILKSFWGDVSYSSS
;
A
#
# COMPACT_ATOMS: atom_id res chain seq x y z
N ALA A 1 13.26 -13.94 28.17
CA ALA A 1 11.81 -13.64 28.12
C ALA A 1 11.37 -13.54 26.67
N ARG A 2 10.26 -14.17 26.28
CA ARG A 2 9.72 -14.09 24.91
C ARG A 2 9.17 -12.68 24.69
N MET A 3 9.72 -11.98 23.71
CA MET A 3 9.33 -10.61 23.37
C MET A 3 7.89 -10.60 22.83
N GLU A 4 7.08 -9.62 23.21
CA GLU A 4 5.72 -9.49 22.67
C GLU A 4 5.74 -9.26 21.15
N PHE A 5 4.70 -9.76 20.47
CA PHE A 5 4.63 -9.77 19.02
C PHE A 5 4.79 -8.38 18.37
N ARG A 6 4.18 -7.35 18.96
CA ARG A 6 4.30 -5.95 18.47
C ARG A 6 5.73 -5.41 18.50
N HIS A 7 6.49 -5.77 19.52
CA HIS A 7 7.90 -5.39 19.62
C HIS A 7 8.74 -6.09 18.54
N GLN A 8 8.43 -7.36 18.25
CA GLN A 8 9.09 -8.09 17.17
C GLN A 8 8.81 -7.45 15.80
N GLU A 9 7.56 -7.06 15.53
CA GLU A 9 7.21 -6.35 14.31
C GLU A 9 7.98 -5.04 14.18
N ASN A 10 7.95 -4.18 15.20
CA ASN A 10 8.71 -2.94 15.17
C ASN A 10 10.22 -3.17 14.93
N GLN A 11 10.83 -4.21 15.53
CA GLN A 11 12.23 -4.55 15.27
C GLN A 11 12.48 -5.01 13.83
N LYS A 12 11.57 -5.75 13.20
CA LYS A 12 11.69 -6.11 11.79
C LYS A 12 11.75 -4.86 10.92
N TRP A 13 10.84 -3.91 11.11
CA TRP A 13 10.81 -2.67 10.34
C TRP A 13 12.06 -1.80 10.55
N GLN A 14 12.57 -1.71 11.77
CA GLN A 14 13.85 -1.04 12.06
C GLN A 14 15.01 -1.70 11.30
N ARG A 15 15.10 -3.03 11.33
CA ARG A 15 16.15 -3.78 10.63
C ARG A 15 16.08 -3.58 9.11
N LEU A 16 14.88 -3.58 8.53
CA LEU A 16 14.71 -3.30 7.10
C LEU A 16 15.17 -1.88 6.75
N ARG A 17 14.84 -0.88 7.58
CA ARG A 17 15.32 0.48 7.37
C ARG A 17 16.85 0.57 7.43
N ASN A 18 17.45 -0.03 8.45
CA ASN A 18 18.91 -0.07 8.59
C ASN A 18 19.56 -0.73 7.38
N LEU A 19 19.03 -1.87 6.91
CA LEU A 19 19.56 -2.58 5.75
C LEU A 19 19.55 -1.71 4.48
N SER A 20 18.45 -0.99 4.23
CA SER A 20 18.36 -0.06 3.08
C SER A 20 19.39 1.07 3.18
N GLN A 21 19.61 1.61 4.39
CA GLN A 21 20.58 2.67 4.62
C GLN A 21 22.03 2.18 4.49
N GLU A 22 22.37 1.03 5.08
CA GLU A 22 23.70 0.43 5.03
C GLU A 22 24.11 -0.01 3.62
N ARG A 23 23.15 -0.48 2.82
CA ARG A 23 23.40 -1.00 1.46
C ARG A 23 23.14 0.02 0.37
N HIS A 24 22.68 1.24 0.72
CA HIS A 24 22.27 2.26 -0.24
C HIS A 24 21.34 1.72 -1.33
N SER A 25 20.38 0.88 -0.94
CA SER A 25 19.51 0.17 -1.88
C SER A 25 18.03 0.49 -1.65
N LEU A 26 17.26 0.38 -2.74
CA LEU A 26 15.80 0.40 -2.66
C LEU A 26 15.34 -0.92 -2.02
N LEU A 27 14.75 -0.83 -0.83
CA LEU A 27 14.11 -1.96 -0.18
C LEU A 27 12.59 -1.81 -0.30
N LEU A 28 11.98 -2.76 -1.00
CA LEU A 28 10.52 -2.89 -1.10
C LEU A 28 10.06 -4.07 -0.26
N THR A 29 9.03 -3.86 0.53
CA THR A 29 8.38 -4.91 1.32
C THR A 29 6.87 -4.69 1.33
N ALA A 30 6.12 -5.73 1.65
CA ALA A 30 4.66 -5.70 1.72
C ALA A 30 4.18 -6.00 3.14
N THR A 31 3.04 -5.42 3.52
CA THR A 31 2.35 -5.70 4.78
C THR A 31 0.86 -5.76 4.53
N GLN A 32 0.14 -6.52 5.35
CA GLN A 32 -1.31 -6.66 5.24
C GLN A 32 -2.00 -5.50 5.96
N ALA A 33 -3.11 -5.01 5.39
CA ALA A 33 -4.02 -4.11 6.09
C ALA A 33 -4.88 -4.88 7.11
N LYS A 34 -5.51 -4.16 8.05
CA LYS A 34 -6.48 -4.75 8.99
C LYS A 34 -7.76 -5.18 8.26
N ALA A 35 -8.49 -6.16 8.79
CA ALA A 35 -9.71 -6.69 8.16
C ALA A 35 -10.81 -5.62 7.93
N THR A 36 -10.91 -4.60 8.77
CA THR A 36 -11.89 -3.52 8.59
C THR A 36 -11.60 -2.63 7.37
N ALA A 37 -10.43 -2.76 6.75
CA ALA A 37 -10.13 -2.09 5.49
C ALA A 37 -10.90 -2.66 4.29
N TYR A 38 -11.41 -3.90 4.36
CA TYR A 38 -12.13 -4.52 3.24
C TYR A 38 -13.42 -3.82 2.84
N THR A 39 -13.99 -3.00 3.73
CA THR A 39 -15.20 -2.22 3.49
C THR A 39 -14.92 -0.76 3.14
N LYS A 40 -13.64 -0.34 3.16
CA LYS A 40 -13.27 1.03 2.83
C LYS A 40 -13.03 1.18 1.34
N ASP A 41 -13.29 2.38 0.83
CA ASP A 41 -13.01 2.72 -0.55
C ASP A 41 -11.51 2.97 -0.79
N LEU A 42 -10.87 3.71 0.12
CA LEU A 42 -9.44 3.96 0.12
C LEU A 42 -8.84 3.70 1.50
N LEU A 43 -7.66 3.07 1.50
CA LEU A 43 -6.83 2.86 2.69
C LEU A 43 -6.30 4.19 3.21
N ASP A 44 -6.24 4.30 4.54
CA ASP A 44 -5.60 5.39 5.25
C ASP A 44 -4.60 4.87 6.31
N LEU A 45 -3.91 5.79 7.00
CA LEU A 45 -2.91 5.43 8.02
C LEU A 45 -3.48 4.65 9.21
N SER A 46 -4.80 4.62 9.43
CA SER A 46 -5.42 3.77 10.45
C SER A 46 -5.47 2.30 10.05
N ASP A 47 -5.25 1.97 8.77
CA ASP A 47 -5.46 0.63 8.19
C ASP A 47 -4.23 -0.27 8.25
N TYR A 48 -3.54 -0.30 9.40
CA TYR A 48 -2.41 -1.21 9.65
C TYR A 48 -2.82 -2.46 10.42
N SER A 49 -2.17 -3.58 10.10
CA SER A 49 -2.08 -4.75 10.97
C SER A 49 -0.95 -4.61 12.00
N GLU A 50 -1.10 -5.29 13.13
CA GLU A 50 -0.07 -5.53 14.15
C GLU A 50 0.44 -4.30 14.94
N ASP A 51 1.21 -3.42 14.30
CA ASP A 51 1.87 -2.28 14.94
C ASP A 51 2.00 -1.08 13.98
N LYS A 52 1.47 0.09 14.40
CA LYS A 52 1.53 1.35 13.65
C LYS A 52 2.94 1.91 13.45
N ARG A 53 3.91 1.50 14.28
CA ARG A 53 5.29 2.03 14.23
C ARG A 53 6.01 1.67 12.94
N LYS A 54 5.48 0.74 12.12
CA LYS A 54 5.96 0.48 10.76
C LYS A 54 6.09 1.76 9.91
N TYR A 55 5.13 2.69 10.04
CA TYR A 55 5.14 3.96 9.31
C TYR A 55 6.36 4.83 9.66
N ALA A 56 6.81 4.77 10.91
CA ALA A 56 7.99 5.49 11.37
C ALA A 56 9.32 4.95 10.82
N HIS A 57 9.30 3.85 10.06
CA HIS A 57 10.50 3.26 9.44
C HIS A 57 10.46 3.26 7.91
N CYS A 58 9.36 3.70 7.29
CA CYS A 58 9.21 3.75 5.84
C CYS A 58 9.49 5.15 5.29
N THR A 59 10.16 5.24 4.14
CA THR A 59 10.28 6.49 3.37
C THR A 59 8.99 6.80 2.62
N ALA A 60 8.36 5.77 2.05
CA ALA A 60 7.05 5.85 1.43
C ALA A 60 6.25 4.56 1.71
N MET A 61 4.94 4.69 1.83
CA MET A 61 4.00 3.56 1.91
C MET A 61 2.76 3.87 1.08
N TYR A 62 2.33 2.88 0.31
CA TYR A 62 1.20 2.99 -0.61
C TYR A 62 0.13 1.96 -0.28
N GLY A 63 -1.13 2.37 -0.34
CA GLY A 63 -2.30 1.51 -0.25
C GLY A 63 -2.64 0.94 -1.62
N LEU A 64 -3.04 -0.33 -1.65
CA LEU A 64 -3.59 -0.99 -2.83
C LEU A 64 -5.08 -1.20 -2.59
N ASN A 65 -5.91 -0.54 -3.38
CA ASN A 65 -7.37 -0.53 -3.24
C ASN A 65 -8.00 -1.11 -4.50
N GLN A 66 -9.01 -1.93 -4.32
CA GLN A 66 -9.72 -2.55 -5.44
C GLN A 66 -11.09 -3.04 -4.98
N SER A 67 -12.15 -2.42 -5.50
CA SER A 67 -13.52 -2.86 -5.30
C SER A 67 -13.80 -4.16 -6.07
N PRO A 68 -14.88 -4.90 -5.76
CA PRO A 68 -15.29 -6.07 -6.54
C PRO A 68 -15.55 -5.76 -8.02
N GLU A 69 -16.09 -4.57 -8.32
CA GLU A 69 -16.32 -4.11 -9.70
C GLU A 69 -15.00 -3.82 -10.40
N GLU A 70 -14.10 -3.08 -9.76
CA GLU A 70 -12.76 -2.77 -10.28
C GLU A 70 -11.96 -4.05 -10.53
N LYS A 71 -12.07 -5.04 -9.64
CA LYS A 71 -11.47 -6.36 -9.81
C LYS A 71 -11.97 -7.08 -11.07
N ARG A 72 -13.27 -6.98 -11.37
CA ARG A 72 -13.90 -7.62 -12.53
C ARG A 72 -13.36 -7.06 -13.84
N ILE A 73 -13.20 -5.74 -13.91
CA ILE A 73 -12.71 -5.04 -15.11
C ILE A 73 -11.18 -4.88 -15.14
N GLY A 74 -10.48 -5.30 -14.09
CA GLY A 74 -9.02 -5.30 -14.02
C GLY A 74 -8.44 -3.91 -13.73
N ILE A 75 -9.02 -3.16 -12.79
CA ILE A 75 -8.52 -1.85 -12.34
C ILE A 75 -8.11 -1.92 -10.87
N MET A 76 -7.00 -1.29 -10.52
CA MET A 76 -6.54 -1.11 -9.14
C MET A 76 -6.29 0.38 -8.89
N ARG A 77 -6.53 0.84 -7.65
CA ARG A 77 -6.23 2.20 -7.20
C ARG A 77 -5.08 2.19 -6.20
N ILE A 78 -4.00 2.90 -6.51
CA ILE A 78 -2.83 3.03 -5.64
C ILE A 78 -2.80 4.44 -5.06
N ASN A 79 -2.88 4.55 -3.74
CA ASN A 79 -2.82 5.85 -3.06
C ASN A 79 -1.62 5.94 -2.10
N PRO A 80 -0.98 7.11 -1.98
CA PRO A 80 0.05 7.33 -0.96
C PRO A 80 -0.58 7.39 0.43
N LEU A 81 -0.07 6.58 1.36
CA LEU A 81 -0.45 6.64 2.78
C LEU A 81 0.54 7.50 3.59
N LEU A 82 1.82 7.40 3.23
CA LEU A 82 2.93 8.14 3.81
C LEU A 82 3.98 8.40 2.74
N VAL A 83 4.47 9.63 2.63
CA VAL A 83 5.67 10.00 1.87
C VAL A 83 6.41 11.06 2.68
N ARG A 84 7.71 10.86 2.94
CA ARG A 84 8.48 11.77 3.83
C ARG A 84 8.99 13.04 3.16
N ASP A 85 9.34 12.93 1.88
CA ASP A 85 10.10 13.97 1.18
C ASP A 85 9.30 14.64 0.05
N ALA A 86 7.96 14.50 0.08
CA ALA A 86 7.07 15.11 -0.89
C ALA A 86 5.66 15.29 -0.32
N ASP A 87 4.98 16.34 -0.77
CA ASP A 87 3.55 16.52 -0.53
C ASP A 87 2.75 15.43 -1.26
N TYR A 88 1.72 14.92 -0.61
CA TYR A 88 0.87 13.87 -1.16
C TYR A 88 -0.58 14.02 -0.72
N GLN A 89 -1.48 13.45 -1.52
CA GLN A 89 -2.92 13.42 -1.29
C GLN A 89 -3.38 11.97 -1.26
N THR A 90 -3.79 11.50 -0.08
CA THR A 90 -4.26 10.12 0.13
C THR A 90 -5.57 9.82 -0.62
N ASP A 91 -6.37 10.85 -0.87
CA ASP A 91 -7.66 10.82 -1.58
C ASP A 91 -7.53 10.94 -3.10
N ARG A 92 -6.30 11.06 -3.62
CA ARG A 92 -6.02 11.14 -5.05
C ARG A 92 -5.22 9.92 -5.52
N PRO A 93 -5.86 8.75 -5.72
CA PRO A 93 -5.19 7.55 -6.18
C PRO A 93 -4.77 7.63 -7.66
N VAL A 94 -3.72 6.88 -8.00
CA VAL A 94 -3.42 6.49 -9.39
C VAL A 94 -4.27 5.26 -9.73
N HIS A 95 -4.97 5.31 -10.85
CA HIS A 95 -5.62 4.13 -11.41
C HIS A 95 -4.63 3.33 -12.25
N VAL A 96 -4.61 2.03 -12.05
CA VAL A 96 -3.73 1.07 -12.74
C VAL A 96 -4.61 0.02 -13.42
N LEU A 97 -4.52 -0.04 -14.74
CA LEU A 97 -5.13 -1.10 -15.53
C LEU A 97 -4.23 -2.35 -15.46
N GLN A 98 -4.82 -3.49 -15.12
CA GLN A 98 -4.15 -4.76 -14.92
C GLN A 98 -4.86 -5.90 -15.68
N ARG A 99 -4.06 -6.85 -16.17
CA ARG A 99 -4.52 -8.13 -16.72
C ARG A 99 -3.67 -9.26 -16.14
N LEU A 100 -4.00 -9.62 -14.90
CA LEU A 100 -3.24 -10.62 -14.13
C LEU A 100 -3.31 -12.02 -14.77
N GLN A 101 -4.38 -12.33 -15.51
CA GLN A 101 -4.55 -13.63 -16.20
C GLN A 101 -3.47 -13.91 -17.25
N ILE A 102 -2.82 -12.87 -17.79
CA ILE A 102 -1.70 -12.99 -18.73
C ILE A 102 -0.38 -12.51 -18.13
N GLY A 103 -0.32 -12.42 -16.78
CA GLY A 103 0.88 -11.98 -16.08
C GLY A 103 1.23 -10.50 -16.28
N ARG A 104 0.26 -9.64 -16.65
CA ARG A 104 0.49 -8.20 -16.83
C ARG A 104 -0.12 -7.40 -15.67
N PRO A 105 0.67 -7.06 -14.63
CA PRO A 105 0.18 -6.29 -13.49
C PRO A 105 -0.07 -4.83 -13.83
N ILE A 106 0.57 -4.30 -14.88
CA ILE A 106 0.42 -2.91 -15.32
C ILE A 106 0.33 -2.91 -16.85
N LEU A 107 -0.80 -2.44 -17.37
CA LEU A 107 -1.04 -2.15 -18.79
C LEU A 107 -0.99 -0.64 -19.06
N LYS A 108 -1.53 0.15 -18.14
CA LYS A 108 -1.58 1.61 -18.19
C LYS A 108 -1.79 2.16 -16.78
N SER A 109 -1.34 3.38 -16.53
CA SER A 109 -1.71 4.16 -15.35
C SER A 109 -2.20 5.55 -15.73
N PHE A 110 -3.09 6.13 -14.93
CA PHE A 110 -3.60 7.48 -15.14
C PHE A 110 -4.20 8.09 -13.87
N TRP A 111 -4.32 9.42 -13.88
CA TRP A 111 -5.02 10.22 -12.88
C TRP A 111 -6.42 10.58 -13.37
N GLY A 112 -7.38 10.71 -12.46
CA GLY A 112 -8.75 11.15 -12.75
C GLY A 112 -9.81 10.16 -12.31
N ASP A 113 -11.07 10.60 -12.34
CA ASP A 113 -12.21 9.78 -11.95
C ASP A 113 -12.53 8.75 -13.03
N VAL A 114 -12.82 7.52 -12.60
CA VAL A 114 -13.29 6.46 -13.50
C VAL A 114 -14.77 6.24 -13.25
N SER A 115 -15.59 6.61 -14.23
CA SER A 115 -17.00 6.25 -14.22
C SER A 115 -17.17 4.89 -14.89
N TYR A 116 -17.70 3.94 -14.13
CA TYR A 116 -18.08 2.62 -14.65
C TYR A 116 -19.55 2.69 -15.08
N SER A 117 -19.84 2.41 -16.36
CA SER A 117 -21.22 2.22 -16.78
C SER A 117 -21.70 0.88 -16.24
N SER A 118 -22.58 0.90 -15.25
CA SER A 118 -23.28 -0.30 -14.80
C SER A 118 -24.05 -0.89 -15.97
N SER A 119 -23.70 -2.11 -16.36
CA SER A 119 -24.42 -2.90 -17.37
C SER A 119 -25.68 -3.49 -16.79
#